data_AF-A0A1H3DBC5-F1
#
_entry.id   AF-A0A1H3DBC5-F1
#
_cell.length_a   1.000
_cell.length_b   1.000
_cell.length_c   1.000
_cell.angle_alpha   90.00
_cell.angle_beta   90.00
_cell.angle_gamma   90.00
#
_symmetry.space_group_name_H-M   'P 1'
#
loop_
_entity.id
_entity.type
_entity.pdbx_description
1 polymer ?
#
loop_
_entity_poly.entity_id
_entity_poly.type
_entity_poly.pdbx_seq_one_letter_code
_entity_poly.pdbx_strand_id
1 'polypeptide(L)' 'MNNCERRFDGGLLVVTNIGDEDVQFMKKIEQYTQLLNQLKVYGTVEVTLADLTRRLNAKLTSIA' A
#
# COMPACT_ATOMS: atom_id res chain seq x y z
N MET A 1 -6.38 -0.72 -16.94
CA MET A 1 -6.27 -0.55 -15.48
C MET A 1 -5.35 -1.64 -14.97
N ASN A 2 -4.18 -1.28 -14.45
CA ASN A 2 -3.24 -2.24 -13.88
C ASN A 2 -3.52 -2.37 -12.38
N ASN A 3 -3.51 -3.60 -11.88
CA ASN A 3 -3.58 -3.95 -10.47
C ASN A 3 -2.28 -4.64 -10.03
N CYS A 4 -1.94 -4.49 -8.75
CA CYS A 4 -0.83 -5.19 -8.12
C CYS A 4 -1.32 -5.83 -6.83
N GLU A 5 -1.06 -7.12 -6.69
CA GLU A 5 -1.43 -7.90 -5.51
C GLU A 5 -0.16 -8.23 -4.71
N ARG A 6 -0.18 -7.97 -3.41
CA ARG A 6 0.94 -8.25 -2.52
C ARG A 6 0.45 -8.90 -1.23
N ARG A 7 0.95 -10.09 -0.93
CA ARG A 7 0.67 -10.76 0.35
C ARG A 7 1.46 -10.11 1.49
N PHE A 8 0.84 -10.08 2.65
CA PHE A 8 1.42 -9.68 3.93
C PHE A 8 0.97 -10.69 5.01
N ASP A 9 1.53 -10.66 6.22
CA ASP A 9 1.35 -11.71 7.24
C ASP A 9 -0.12 -12.00 7.58
N GLY A 10 -0.97 -10.96 7.56
CA GLY A 10 -2.38 -11.08 7.89
C GLY A 10 -3.33 -11.24 6.68
N GLY A 11 -2.83 -11.16 5.44
CA GLY A 11 -3.70 -11.29 4.27
C GLY A 11 -3.13 -10.75 2.95
N LEU A 12 -3.99 -10.10 2.16
CA LEU A 12 -3.69 -9.68 0.79
C LEU A 12 -3.94 -8.18 0.60
N LEU A 13 -2.94 -7.47 0.10
CA LEU A 13 -3.08 -6.09 -0.35
C LEU A 13 -3.33 -6.11 -1.87
N VAL A 14 -4.42 -5.48 -2.31
CA VAL A 14 -4.75 -5.28 -3.71
C VAL A 14 -4.68 -3.79 -4.01
N VAL A 15 -3.75 -3.41 -4.88
CA VAL A 15 -3.55 -2.02 -5.30
C VAL A 15 -4.07 -1.85 -6.71
N THR A 16 -5.05 -0.98 -6.87
CA THR A 16 -5.70 -0.71 -8.17
C THR A 16 -5.30 0.66 -8.71
N ASN A 17 -5.59 0.88 -9.99
CA ASN A 17 -5.35 2.13 -10.69
C ASN A 17 -3.87 2.57 -10.68
N ILE A 18 -2.97 1.61 -10.95
CA ILE A 18 -1.54 1.87 -11.08
C ILE A 18 -1.29 2.45 -12.47
N GLY A 19 -0.85 3.71 -12.53
CA GLY A 19 -0.44 4.36 -13.78
C GLY A 19 0.99 3.95 -14.17
N ASP A 20 1.28 3.97 -15.48
CA ASP A 20 2.57 3.59 -16.06
C ASP A 20 3.75 4.48 -15.61
N GLU A 21 3.49 5.70 -15.12
CA GLU A 21 4.53 6.68 -14.78
C GLU A 21 5.12 6.51 -13.37
N ASP A 22 4.53 5.67 -12.53
CA ASP A 22 4.85 5.61 -11.10
C ASP A 22 5.96 4.58 -10.83
N VAL A 23 7.16 4.78 -11.38
CA VAL A 23 8.33 3.85 -11.28
C VAL A 23 8.65 3.42 -9.83
N GLN A 24 8.16 4.16 -8.81
CA GLN A 24 8.34 3.86 -7.39
C GLN A 24 7.14 3.18 -6.71
N PHE A 25 6.08 2.79 -7.44
CA PHE A 25 4.89 2.20 -6.82
C PHE A 25 5.21 0.93 -6.03
N MET A 26 6.13 0.08 -6.51
CA MET A 26 6.53 -1.14 -5.80
C MET A 26 7.10 -0.84 -4.41
N LYS A 27 7.93 0.20 -4.27
CA LYS A 27 8.49 0.63 -2.98
C LYS A 27 7.39 1.09 -2.03
N LYS A 28 6.40 1.84 -2.54
CA LYS A 28 5.25 2.29 -1.75
C LYS A 28 4.41 1.08 -1.28
N ILE A 29 4.17 0.11 -2.16
CA ILE A 29 3.46 -1.13 -1.82
C ILE A 29 4.19 -1.88 -0.70
N GLU A 30 5.51 -2.05 -0.79
CA GLU A 30 6.29 -2.70 0.26
C GLU A 30 6.20 -1.99 1.61
N GLN A 31 6.39 -0.67 1.62
CA GLN A 31 6.22 0.14 2.84
C GLN A 31 4.82 -0.01 3.45
N TYR A 32 3.78 -0.02 2.61
CA TYR A 32 2.41 -0.19 3.08
C TYR A 32 2.17 -1.60 3.63
N THR A 33 2.70 -2.66 3.00
CA THR A 33 2.59 -4.02 3.54
C THR A 33 3.29 -4.19 4.89
N GLN A 34 4.47 -3.59 5.07
CA GLN A 34 5.14 -3.57 6.38
C GLN A 34 4.27 -2.88 7.44
N LEU A 35 3.58 -1.81 7.05
CA LEU A 35 2.67 -1.11 7.94
C LEU A 35 1.46 -1.95 8.34
N LEU A 36 0.87 -2.67 7.39
CA LEU A 36 -0.25 -3.59 7.64
C LEU A 36 0.17 -4.69 8.60
N ASN A 37 1.38 -5.23 8.43
CA ASN A 37 1.98 -6.21 9.34
C ASN A 37 2.18 -5.64 10.76
N GLN A 38 2.75 -4.44 10.88
CA GLN A 38 2.94 -3.78 12.18
C GLN A 38 1.61 -3.51 12.90
N LEU A 39 0.58 -3.16 12.15
CA LEU A 39 -0.77 -2.91 12.67
C LEU A 39 -1.57 -4.21 12.92
N LYS A 40 -1.01 -5.38 12.61
CA LYS A 40 -1.71 -6.68 12.68
C LYS A 40 -3.07 -6.62 11.97
N VAL A 41 -3.09 -6.05 10.77
CA VAL A 41 -4.28 -6.08 9.92
C VAL A 41 -4.50 -7.50 9.44
N TYR A 42 -5.75 -7.94 9.31
CA TYR A 42 -6.09 -9.25 8.78
C TYR A 42 -7.10 -9.11 7.64
N GLY A 43 -7.03 -10.02 6.67
CA GLY A 43 -7.94 -10.08 5.51
C GLY A 43 -7.42 -9.32 4.27
N THR A 44 -8.33 -9.05 3.35
CA THR A 44 -8.01 -8.39 2.08
C THR A 44 -8.19 -6.88 2.21
N VAL A 45 -7.15 -6.13 1.85
CA VAL A 45 -7.13 -4.66 1.83
C VAL A 45 -7.06 -4.21 0.38
N GLU A 46 -8.11 -3.57 -0.11
CA GLU A 46 -8.14 -2.99 -1.46
C GLU A 46 -8.00 -1.46 -1.38
N VAL A 47 -7.04 -0.91 -2.13
CA VAL A 47 -6.76 0.54 -2.17
C VAL A 47 -6.30 0.97 -3.55
N THR A 48 -6.51 2.23 -3.89
CA THR A 48 -5.88 2.82 -5.09
C THR A 48 -4.43 3.21 -4.79
N LEU A 49 -3.58 3.30 -5.82
CA LEU A 49 -2.20 3.79 -5.64
C LEU A 49 -2.16 5.22 -5.06
N ALA A 50 -3.11 6.07 -5.46
CA ALA A 50 -3.25 7.43 -4.93
C ALA A 50 -3.60 7.43 -3.44
N ASP A 51 -4.56 6.61 -3.01
CA ASP A 51 -4.92 6.48 -1.60
C ASP A 51 -3.79 5.90 -0.76
N LEU A 52 -3.10 4.89 -1.29
CA LEU A 52 -1.93 4.30 -0.63
C LEU A 52 -0.85 5.36 -0.41
N THR A 53 -0.53 6.15 -1.44
CA THR A 53 0.44 7.25 -1.35
C THR A 53 0.01 8.29 -0.31
N ARG A 54 -1.27 8.69 -0.32
CA ARG A 54 -1.82 9.63 0.66
C ARG A 54 -1.72 9.11 2.09
N ARG A 55 -2.04 7.84 2.32
CA ARG A 55 -1.99 7.20 3.64
C ARG A 55 -0.57 7.06 4.17
N LEU A 56 0.39 6.72 3.31
CA LEU A 56 1.80 6.67 3.68
C LEU A 56 2.31 8.07 4.05
N ASN A 57 2.03 9.08 3.24
CA ASN A 57 2.44 10.46 3.51
C ASN A 57 1.83 11.00 4.81
N ALA A 58 0.53 10.78 5.03
CA ALA A 58 -0.16 11.21 6.25
C ALA A 58 0.43 10.57 7.53
N LYS A 59 0.90 9.32 7.44
CA LYS A 59 1.50 8.64 8.58
C LYS A 59 2.96 9.09 8.81
N LEU A 60 3.69 9.42 7.75
CA LEU A 60 5.03 10.00 7.85
C LEU A 60 5.00 11.41 8.47
N THR A 61 4.01 12.25 8.15
CA THR A 61 3.86 13.58 8.75
C THR A 61 3.38 13.56 10.19
N SER A 62 2.69 12.51 10.66
CA SER A 62 2.31 12.38 12.08
C SER A 62 3.44 11.92 12.99
N ILE A 63 4.59 11.50 12.45
CA ILE A 63 5.75 11.01 13.22
C ILE A 63 6.92 12.03 13.17
N ALA A 64 6.75 13.16 12.47
CA ALA A 64 7.75 14.23 12.34
C ALA A 64 7.43 15.45 13.23
#